data_AF-A0A4Q3JZ54-F1
#
_entry.id   AF-A0A4Q3JZ54-F1
#
_cell.length_a   1.000
_cell.length_b   1.000
_cell.length_c   1.000
_cell.angle_alpha   90.00
_cell.angle_beta   90.00
_cell.angle_gamma   90.00
#
_symmetry.space_group_name_H-M   'P 1'
#
loop_
_entity.id
_entity.type
_entity.pdbx_description
1 polymer ?
#
loop_
_entity_poly.entity_id
_entity_poly.type
_entity_poly.pdbx_seq_one_letter_code
_entity_poly.pdbx_strand_id
1 'polypeptide(L)'
;MDKKFHLFVRRHTGTGATVSVVGRPELTAFGAEVGSARSDLAVTLQRLLETDHEGLTRAETHWPRMELRRLDVTLRARQHRRLLPVPMRLSVLVRPTSARSERPAKGEPMRGPVEIFLPRLGLRHQIDDVADLESWVEELVRNAFFMAPLDRLREAAYAGVESLEEMVVPWRPARAPSADEGEAGRLDDRDDLRRRFPPMPDGLDEACRALHQEATLGPGERAFQRDREVQLLTELLTGPRRAGVMLLGPSGAGKSALVRELAARAAEATGPLAGLEVYSTSGARIVAGMRYLGEWQARLERMLRSLRMQRAVLHIESLSEFLSSFPYSAGLDGAGYLGPAIASGDVAVLIEATAEDVSRAERTHASFLQTLRPFPLAPLPRPAAWLALRSVAQRLGRSQHLRLDDSALHAAMDLTER
;
A
#
# COMPACT_ATOMS: atom_id res chain seq x y z
N MET A 1 8.85 -21.15 21.05
CA MET A 1 7.55 -20.50 21.30
C MET A 1 6.63 -20.93 20.19
N ASP A 2 5.34 -21.04 20.47
CA ASP A 2 4.39 -21.55 19.48
C ASP A 2 3.34 -20.46 19.24
N LYS A 3 3.08 -20.14 17.98
CA LYS A 3 1.98 -19.24 17.60
C LYS A 3 0.94 -20.00 16.80
N LYS A 4 -0.34 -19.81 17.15
CA LYS A 4 -1.48 -20.42 16.47
C LYS A 4 -2.03 -19.50 15.38
N PHE A 5 -2.48 -20.10 14.29
CA PHE A 5 -3.07 -19.42 13.13
C PHE A 5 -4.36 -20.14 12.72
N HIS A 6 -5.42 -19.38 12.46
CA HIS A 6 -6.54 -19.86 11.65
C HIS A 6 -6.21 -19.69 10.18
N LEU A 7 -6.43 -20.77 9.44
CA LEU A 7 -6.18 -20.85 8.01
C LEU A 7 -7.51 -21.01 7.29
N PHE A 8 -7.70 -20.21 6.25
CA PHE A 8 -8.77 -20.41 5.29
C PHE A 8 -8.21 -21.19 4.10
N VAL A 9 -8.71 -22.42 3.92
CA VAL A 9 -8.25 -23.35 2.90
C VAL A 9 -9.26 -23.43 1.77
N ARG A 10 -8.77 -23.32 0.53
CA ARG A 10 -9.57 -23.43 -0.69
C ARG A 10 -8.99 -24.52 -1.58
N ARG A 11 -9.78 -25.54 -1.89
CA ARG A 11 -9.41 -26.61 -2.84
C ARG A 11 -9.98 -26.33 -4.22
N HIS A 12 -9.10 -26.02 -5.15
CA HIS A 12 -9.43 -25.75 -6.55
C HIS A 12 -9.50 -27.06 -7.33
N THR A 13 -10.63 -27.30 -7.99
CA THR A 13 -10.85 -28.50 -8.80
C THR A 13 -9.79 -28.61 -9.90
N GLY A 14 -8.91 -29.60 -9.80
CA GLY A 14 -7.92 -29.96 -10.82
C GLY A 14 -6.66 -29.10 -10.89
N THR A 15 -6.48 -28.10 -10.01
CA THR A 15 -5.34 -27.17 -10.08
C THR A 15 -4.50 -27.09 -8.81
N GLY A 16 -5.09 -27.32 -7.63
CA GLY A 16 -4.36 -27.36 -6.36
C GLY A 16 -5.16 -26.78 -5.20
N ALA A 17 -4.45 -26.29 -4.17
CA ALA A 17 -5.06 -25.67 -3.00
C ALA A 17 -4.37 -24.35 -2.63
N THR A 18 -5.17 -23.39 -2.17
CA THR A 18 -4.71 -22.15 -1.56
C THR A 18 -4.95 -22.20 -0.06
N VAL A 19 -3.97 -21.75 0.71
CA VAL A 19 -4.03 -21.65 2.17
C VAL A 19 -3.65 -20.22 2.56
N SER A 20 -4.56 -19.50 3.21
CA SER A 20 -4.37 -18.10 3.60
C SER A 20 -4.61 -17.91 5.10
N VAL A 21 -3.87 -17.03 5.76
CA VAL A 21 -4.13 -16.67 7.16
C VAL A 21 -5.41 -15.83 7.27
N VAL A 22 -6.33 -16.22 8.14
CA VAL A 22 -7.57 -15.47 8.39
C VAL A 22 -7.24 -14.07 8.90
N GLY A 23 -7.82 -13.03 8.29
CA GLY A 23 -7.58 -11.63 8.62
C GLY A 23 -6.29 -11.03 8.04
N ARG A 24 -5.45 -11.83 7.36
CA ARG A 24 -4.24 -11.41 6.64
C ARG A 24 -4.13 -12.13 5.30
N PRO A 25 -4.99 -11.82 4.32
CA PRO A 25 -5.01 -12.51 3.02
C PRO A 25 -3.71 -12.36 2.22
N GLU A 26 -2.87 -11.38 2.54
CA GLU A 26 -1.51 -11.24 2.01
C GLU A 26 -0.57 -12.38 2.43
N LEU A 27 -0.85 -13.06 3.55
CA LEU A 27 -0.11 -14.23 4.02
C LEU A 27 -0.75 -15.51 3.46
N THR A 28 -0.47 -15.78 2.18
CA THR A 28 -1.08 -16.88 1.42
C THR A 28 -0.04 -17.71 0.69
N ALA A 29 -0.25 -19.03 0.65
CA ALA A 29 0.53 -19.96 -0.15
C ALA A 29 -0.39 -20.79 -1.07
N PHE A 30 0.17 -21.24 -2.19
CA PHE A 30 -0.48 -22.14 -3.14
C PHE A 30 0.37 -23.39 -3.33
N GLY A 31 -0.27 -24.54 -3.50
CA GLY A 31 0.41 -25.80 -3.75
C GLY A 31 -0.49 -26.80 -4.47
N ALA A 32 0.11 -27.84 -5.04
CA ALA A 32 -0.64 -28.93 -5.71
C ALA A 32 -1.61 -29.64 -4.74
N GLU A 33 -1.26 -29.67 -3.46
CA GLU A 33 -2.09 -30.21 -2.37
C GLU A 33 -2.11 -29.25 -1.18
N VAL A 34 -3.15 -29.37 -0.33
CA VAL A 34 -3.28 -28.56 0.90
C VAL A 34 -2.04 -28.70 1.78
N GLY A 35 -1.48 -29.91 1.91
CA GLY A 35 -0.29 -30.16 2.72
C GLY A 35 0.95 -29.41 2.25
N SER A 36 1.15 -29.33 0.92
CA SER A 36 2.26 -28.59 0.31
C SER A 36 2.12 -27.08 0.54
N ALA A 37 0.93 -26.52 0.25
CA ALA A 37 0.65 -25.10 0.49
C ALA A 37 0.80 -24.72 1.98
N ARG A 38 0.34 -25.59 2.88
CA ARG A 38 0.45 -25.40 4.32
C ARG A 38 1.91 -25.42 4.80
N SER A 39 2.73 -26.32 4.25
CA SER A 39 4.14 -26.43 4.60
C SER A 39 4.93 -25.19 4.16
N ASP A 40 4.67 -24.70 2.95
CA ASP A 40 5.29 -23.48 2.43
C ASP A 40 4.88 -22.23 3.25
N LEU A 41 3.59 -22.13 3.58
CA LEU A 41 3.09 -21.08 4.47
C LEU A 41 3.72 -21.16 5.86
N ALA A 42 3.90 -22.38 6.41
CA ALA A 42 4.51 -22.56 7.72
C ALA A 42 5.96 -22.06 7.76
N VAL A 43 6.77 -22.36 6.73
CA VAL A 43 8.15 -21.87 6.61
C VAL A 43 8.19 -20.34 6.53
N THR A 44 7.30 -19.76 5.73
CA THR A 44 7.19 -18.30 5.59
C THR A 44 6.81 -17.64 6.91
N LEU A 45 5.76 -18.15 7.58
CA LEU A 45 5.31 -17.63 8.87
C LEU A 45 6.36 -17.79 9.96
N GLN A 46 7.11 -18.90 9.97
CA GLN A 46 8.20 -19.10 10.92
C GLN A 46 9.25 -17.98 10.78
N ARG A 47 9.70 -17.69 9.55
CA ARG A 47 10.68 -16.61 9.30
C ARG A 47 10.14 -15.25 9.72
N LEU A 48 8.88 -14.95 9.38
CA LEU A 48 8.24 -13.70 9.76
C LEU A 48 8.06 -13.55 11.28
N LEU A 49 7.84 -14.65 12.00
CA LEU A 49 7.78 -14.66 13.47
C LEU A 49 9.15 -14.46 14.10
N GLU A 50 10.20 -15.06 13.54
CA GLU A 50 11.58 -14.91 14.01
C GLU A 50 12.07 -13.45 13.92
N THR A 51 11.61 -12.70 12.90
CA THR A 51 11.93 -11.27 12.72
C THR A 51 10.86 -10.31 13.27
N ASP A 52 9.77 -10.82 13.85
CA ASP A 52 8.56 -10.06 14.24
C ASP A 52 8.08 -9.06 13.17
N HIS A 53 8.06 -9.49 11.91
CA HIS A 53 7.67 -8.64 10.79
C HIS A 53 6.23 -8.11 11.00
N GLU A 54 6.03 -6.79 10.91
CA GLU A 54 4.72 -6.13 11.11
C GLU A 54 3.99 -6.55 12.40
N GLY A 55 4.76 -6.81 13.47
CA GLY A 55 4.21 -7.20 14.76
C GLY A 55 3.46 -8.54 14.71
N LEU A 56 3.82 -9.44 13.79
CA LEU A 56 3.16 -10.72 13.61
C LEU A 56 3.17 -11.55 14.90
N THR A 57 4.16 -11.40 15.79
CA THR A 57 4.18 -12.11 17.09
C THR A 57 3.03 -11.67 18.01
N ARG A 58 2.57 -10.41 17.90
CA ARG A 58 1.47 -9.83 18.71
C ARG A 58 0.13 -9.80 18.00
N ALA A 59 0.10 -9.97 16.68
CA ALA A 59 -1.13 -9.97 15.90
C ALA A 59 -2.13 -11.04 16.39
N GLU A 60 -3.42 -10.71 16.41
CA GLU A 60 -4.49 -11.67 16.65
C GLU A 60 -4.64 -12.52 15.38
N THR A 61 -4.15 -13.77 15.42
CA THR A 61 -4.13 -14.70 14.27
C THR A 61 -4.89 -15.99 14.54
N HIS A 62 -5.36 -16.18 15.77
CA HIS A 62 -6.15 -17.33 16.22
C HIS A 62 -7.27 -16.83 17.12
N TRP A 63 -8.45 -17.41 16.97
CA TRP A 63 -9.68 -16.94 17.56
C TRP A 63 -10.47 -18.12 18.11
N PRO A 64 -10.62 -18.24 19.43
CA PRO A 64 -11.39 -19.34 20.00
C PRO A 64 -12.85 -19.27 19.50
N ARG A 65 -13.43 -20.43 19.17
CA ARG A 65 -14.82 -20.59 18.73
C ARG A 65 -15.14 -19.91 17.38
N MET A 66 -14.15 -19.74 16.52
CA MET A 66 -14.38 -19.35 15.13
C MET A 66 -14.97 -20.52 14.35
N GLU A 67 -16.09 -20.29 13.67
CA GLU A 67 -16.80 -21.30 12.88
C GLU A 67 -16.98 -20.84 11.44
N LEU A 68 -16.88 -21.77 10.49
CA LEU A 68 -17.20 -21.54 9.10
C LEU A 68 -18.67 -21.85 8.83
N ARG A 69 -19.43 -20.84 8.40
CA ARG A 69 -20.81 -20.97 7.92
C ARG A 69 -20.86 -20.79 6.40
N ARG A 70 -21.72 -21.56 5.75
CA ARG A 70 -21.98 -21.44 4.31
C ARG A 70 -23.35 -20.84 4.12
N LEU A 71 -23.43 -19.70 3.46
CA LEU A 71 -24.66 -18.98 3.20
C LEU A 71 -24.94 -18.93 1.71
N ASP A 72 -26.19 -19.19 1.34
CA ASP A 72 -26.67 -19.09 -0.03
C ASP A 72 -27.40 -17.74 -0.18
N VAL A 73 -26.83 -16.84 -0.98
CA VAL A 73 -27.34 -15.47 -1.18
C VAL A 73 -27.68 -15.27 -2.65
N THR A 74 -28.81 -14.64 -2.96
CA THR A 74 -29.19 -14.31 -4.34
C THR A 74 -28.98 -12.82 -4.63
N LEU A 75 -27.92 -12.51 -5.37
CA LEU A 75 -27.60 -11.14 -5.78
C LEU A 75 -28.33 -10.78 -7.07
N ARG A 76 -28.56 -9.48 -7.30
CA ARG A 76 -29.08 -9.00 -8.59
C ARG A 76 -27.96 -8.28 -9.34
N ALA A 77 -27.45 -8.92 -10.39
CA ALA A 77 -26.37 -8.39 -11.22
C ALA A 77 -26.92 -7.73 -12.50
N ARG A 78 -26.27 -6.67 -12.98
CA ARG A 78 -26.70 -5.97 -14.20
C ARG A 78 -25.97 -6.52 -15.43
N GLN A 79 -26.70 -7.07 -16.39
CA GLN A 79 -26.17 -7.54 -17.68
C GLN A 79 -27.06 -7.04 -18.82
N HIS A 80 -26.47 -6.36 -19.82
CA HIS A 80 -27.17 -5.84 -21.02
C HIS A 80 -28.54 -5.17 -20.73
N ARG A 81 -28.56 -4.16 -19.85
CA ARG A 81 -29.75 -3.40 -19.38
C ARG A 81 -30.81 -4.21 -18.62
N ARG A 82 -30.55 -5.46 -18.23
CA ARG A 82 -31.44 -6.29 -17.39
C ARG A 82 -30.77 -6.61 -16.05
N LEU A 83 -31.59 -6.77 -15.00
CA LEU A 83 -31.15 -7.29 -13.70
C LEU A 83 -31.41 -8.79 -13.67
N LEU A 84 -30.36 -9.58 -13.47
CA LEU A 84 -30.43 -11.04 -13.38
C LEU A 84 -30.17 -11.50 -11.94
N PRO A 85 -30.99 -12.40 -11.38
CA PRO A 85 -30.68 -13.04 -10.11
C PRO A 85 -29.51 -14.01 -10.29
N VAL A 86 -28.50 -13.88 -9.45
CA VAL A 86 -27.30 -14.70 -9.42
C VAL A 86 -27.21 -15.36 -8.04
N PRO A 87 -27.56 -16.65 -7.90
CA PRO A 87 -27.37 -17.37 -6.65
C PRO A 87 -25.88 -17.59 -6.42
N MET A 88 -25.41 -17.31 -5.21
CA MET A 88 -24.02 -17.43 -4.81
C MET A 88 -23.92 -18.10 -3.45
N ARG A 89 -22.95 -19.01 -3.32
CA ARG A 89 -22.60 -19.61 -2.04
C ARG A 89 -21.34 -18.99 -1.48
N LEU A 90 -21.46 -18.44 -0.27
CA LEU A 90 -20.39 -17.71 0.39
C LEU A 90 -19.97 -18.40 1.69
N SER A 91 -18.67 -18.38 1.94
CA SER A 91 -18.07 -18.80 3.20
C SER A 91 -17.91 -17.59 4.11
N VAL A 92 -18.54 -17.66 5.27
CA VAL A 92 -18.51 -16.61 6.30
C VAL A 92 -17.96 -17.22 7.57
N LEU A 93 -16.91 -16.62 8.12
CA LEU A 93 -16.38 -17.01 9.41
C LEU A 93 -17.07 -16.18 10.48
N VAL A 94 -17.60 -16.82 11.51
CA VAL A 94 -18.31 -16.16 12.60
C VAL A 94 -17.63 -16.51 13.91
N ARG A 95 -17.41 -15.52 14.78
CA ARG A 95 -16.98 -15.74 16.16
C ARG A 95 -17.78 -14.88 17.14
N PRO A 96 -18.05 -15.34 18.37
CA PRO A 96 -18.60 -14.50 19.42
C PRO A 96 -17.57 -13.49 19.92
N THR A 97 -17.98 -12.23 20.14
CA THR A 97 -17.09 -11.14 20.61
C THR A 97 -17.04 -11.01 22.12
N SER A 98 -17.94 -11.63 22.87
CA SER A 98 -17.99 -11.55 24.35
C SER A 98 -17.77 -12.92 25.01
N ALA A 99 -17.02 -12.95 26.12
CA ALA A 99 -16.85 -14.16 26.93
C ALA A 99 -18.14 -14.58 27.68
N ARG A 100 -19.15 -13.70 27.74
CA ARG A 100 -20.44 -13.90 28.42
C ARG A 100 -21.54 -14.51 27.55
N SER A 101 -21.34 -14.67 26.25
CA SER A 101 -22.25 -15.47 25.42
C SER A 101 -22.05 -16.93 25.77
N GLU A 102 -22.90 -17.42 26.68
CA GLU A 102 -23.00 -18.79 27.17
C GLU A 102 -23.07 -19.79 26.00
N ARG A 103 -22.59 -21.01 26.24
CA ARG A 103 -22.77 -22.12 25.29
C ARG A 103 -24.26 -22.24 24.97
N PRO A 104 -24.71 -22.06 23.72
CA PRO A 104 -26.05 -22.50 23.39
C PRO A 104 -26.13 -24.01 23.65
N ALA A 105 -27.23 -24.46 24.27
CA ALA A 105 -27.55 -25.88 24.29
C ALA A 105 -27.61 -26.36 22.84
N LYS A 106 -27.22 -27.63 22.59
CA LYS A 106 -27.08 -28.21 21.25
C LYS A 106 -28.34 -27.95 20.41
N GLY A 107 -28.28 -26.97 19.50
CA GLY A 107 -29.41 -26.57 18.64
C GLY A 107 -29.95 -25.14 18.82
N GLU A 108 -29.46 -24.35 19.78
CA GLU A 108 -29.88 -22.95 19.97
C GLU A 108 -28.99 -21.93 19.22
N PRO A 109 -29.56 -20.84 18.66
CA PRO A 109 -28.79 -19.80 18.00
C PRO A 109 -27.94 -19.00 19.00
N MET A 110 -26.72 -18.66 18.58
CA MET A 110 -25.75 -17.91 19.37
C MET A 110 -26.26 -16.47 19.57
N ARG A 111 -26.64 -16.10 20.80
CA ARG A 111 -27.13 -14.76 21.13
C ARG A 111 -26.01 -13.84 21.62
N GLY A 112 -25.99 -12.60 21.14
CA GLY A 112 -25.02 -11.57 21.50
C GLY A 112 -24.08 -11.18 20.34
N PRO A 113 -23.24 -10.13 20.53
CA PRO A 113 -22.48 -9.55 19.44
C PRO A 113 -21.50 -10.56 18.87
N VAL A 114 -21.52 -10.72 17.56
CA VAL A 114 -20.62 -11.61 16.81
C VAL A 114 -19.80 -10.82 15.81
N GLU A 115 -18.58 -11.25 15.62
CA GLU A 115 -17.71 -10.75 14.57
C GLU A 115 -17.75 -11.69 13.37
N ILE A 116 -17.93 -11.10 12.20
CA ILE A 116 -18.03 -11.78 10.92
C ILE A 116 -16.83 -11.44 10.06
N PHE A 117 -16.30 -12.44 9.39
CA PHE A 117 -15.26 -12.29 8.37
C PHE A 117 -15.75 -12.92 7.08
N LEU A 118 -15.57 -12.22 5.97
CA LEU A 118 -15.80 -12.74 4.63
C LEU A 118 -14.43 -12.86 3.94
N PRO A 119 -13.75 -14.02 4.05
CA PRO A 119 -12.37 -14.16 3.58
C PRO A 119 -12.20 -13.82 2.10
N ARG A 120 -13.21 -14.16 1.27
CA ARG A 120 -13.18 -13.88 -0.17
C ARG A 120 -13.22 -12.40 -0.52
N LEU A 121 -13.75 -11.56 0.38
CA LEU A 121 -13.88 -10.11 0.17
C LEU A 121 -12.88 -9.31 1.02
N GLY A 122 -12.13 -9.97 1.91
CA GLY A 122 -11.27 -9.30 2.87
C GLY A 122 -12.04 -8.42 3.87
N LEU A 123 -13.34 -8.65 4.06
CA LEU A 123 -14.19 -7.83 4.92
C LEU A 123 -14.28 -8.42 6.33
N ARG A 124 -14.31 -7.53 7.33
CA ARG A 124 -14.49 -7.84 8.75
C ARG A 124 -15.49 -6.84 9.34
N HIS A 125 -16.53 -7.34 9.98
CA HIS A 125 -17.57 -6.52 10.60
C HIS A 125 -18.05 -7.12 11.92
N GLN A 126 -18.69 -6.31 12.75
CA GLN A 126 -19.34 -6.76 13.98
C GLN A 126 -20.84 -6.53 13.83
N ILE A 127 -21.64 -7.52 14.21
CA ILE A 127 -23.10 -7.47 14.23
C ILE A 127 -23.61 -7.81 15.63
N ASP A 128 -24.76 -7.28 16.01
CA ASP A 128 -25.30 -7.40 17.36
C ASP A 128 -25.90 -8.79 17.65
N ASP A 129 -26.44 -9.47 16.63
CA ASP A 129 -27.01 -10.81 16.73
C ASP A 129 -26.66 -11.64 15.49
N VAL A 130 -26.47 -12.95 15.68
CA VAL A 130 -26.24 -13.90 14.57
C VAL A 130 -27.50 -14.12 13.72
N ALA A 131 -28.68 -13.79 14.23
CA ALA A 131 -29.94 -13.85 13.50
C ALA A 131 -29.93 -12.93 12.26
N ASP A 132 -29.22 -11.80 12.34
CA ASP A 132 -29.13 -10.82 11.25
C ASP A 132 -28.03 -11.18 10.22
N LEU A 133 -27.29 -12.27 10.45
CA LEU A 133 -26.12 -12.65 9.65
C LEU A 133 -26.41 -12.70 8.14
N GLU A 134 -27.51 -13.33 7.73
CA GLU A 134 -27.86 -13.45 6.31
C GLU A 134 -28.15 -12.10 5.68
N SER A 135 -28.99 -11.28 6.33
CA SER A 135 -29.33 -9.93 5.89
C SER A 135 -28.09 -9.04 5.77
N TRP A 136 -27.20 -9.10 6.77
CA TRP A 136 -25.97 -8.32 6.79
C TRP A 136 -24.97 -8.76 5.72
N VAL A 137 -24.79 -10.08 5.54
CA VAL A 137 -23.93 -10.62 4.48
C VAL A 137 -24.49 -10.25 3.11
N GLU A 138 -25.81 -10.31 2.92
CA GLU A 138 -26.43 -9.87 1.68
C GLU A 138 -26.18 -8.38 1.41
N GLU A 139 -26.34 -7.50 2.40
CA GLU A 139 -26.04 -6.08 2.29
C GLU A 139 -24.57 -5.83 1.93
N LEU A 140 -23.63 -6.44 2.65
CA LEU A 140 -22.19 -6.29 2.42
C LEU A 140 -21.79 -6.72 1.03
N VAL A 141 -22.30 -7.86 0.59
CA VAL A 141 -22.01 -8.41 -0.73
C VAL A 141 -22.65 -7.53 -1.81
N ARG A 142 -23.88 -7.04 -1.62
CA ARG A 142 -24.52 -6.09 -2.55
C ARG A 142 -23.71 -4.80 -2.69
N ASN A 143 -23.18 -4.27 -1.58
CA ASN A 143 -22.32 -3.09 -1.59
C ASN A 143 -20.99 -3.38 -2.31
N ALA A 144 -20.30 -4.47 -1.95
CA ALA A 144 -19.02 -4.85 -2.55
C ALA A 144 -19.11 -5.11 -4.07
N PHE A 145 -20.27 -5.58 -4.55
CA PHE A 145 -20.54 -5.85 -5.96
C PHE A 145 -21.42 -4.80 -6.65
N PHE A 146 -21.62 -3.63 -6.06
CA PHE A 146 -22.40 -2.55 -6.68
C PHE A 146 -21.79 -2.19 -8.06
N MET A 147 -22.58 -2.36 -9.12
CA MET A 147 -22.18 -2.17 -10.52
C MET A 147 -21.01 -3.05 -11.01
N ALA A 148 -20.61 -4.08 -10.25
CA ALA A 148 -19.55 -4.99 -10.67
C ALA A 148 -19.95 -5.80 -11.92
N PRO A 149 -19.00 -6.09 -12.84
CA PRO A 149 -19.25 -6.97 -13.97
C PRO A 149 -19.55 -8.39 -13.49
N LEU A 150 -20.35 -9.14 -14.25
CA LEU A 150 -20.79 -10.50 -13.91
C LEU A 150 -19.61 -11.44 -13.58
N ASP A 151 -18.49 -11.28 -14.27
CA ASP A 151 -17.30 -12.12 -14.06
C ASP A 151 -16.72 -11.96 -12.64
N ARG A 152 -16.73 -10.75 -12.08
CA ARG A 152 -16.29 -10.47 -10.71
C ARG A 152 -17.21 -11.16 -9.68
N LEU A 153 -18.51 -11.25 -9.96
CA LEU A 153 -19.44 -12.00 -9.10
C LEU A 153 -19.16 -13.51 -9.20
N ARG A 154 -18.85 -14.01 -10.40
CA ARG A 154 -18.53 -15.44 -10.62
C ARG A 154 -17.26 -15.87 -9.88
N GLU A 155 -16.22 -15.03 -9.88
CA GLU A 155 -15.00 -15.27 -9.11
C GLU A 155 -15.29 -15.38 -7.60
N ALA A 156 -16.19 -14.53 -7.10
CA ALA A 156 -16.62 -14.54 -5.71
C ALA A 156 -17.60 -15.67 -5.36
N ALA A 157 -18.31 -16.24 -6.35
CA ALA A 157 -19.27 -17.33 -6.19
C ALA A 157 -18.64 -18.74 -6.16
N TYR A 158 -17.30 -18.81 -6.06
CA TYR A 158 -16.46 -20.01 -6.11
C TYR A 158 -17.11 -21.32 -5.62
N ALA A 159 -17.01 -22.35 -6.47
CA ALA A 159 -17.64 -23.67 -6.32
C ALA A 159 -16.72 -24.79 -5.78
N GLY A 160 -15.52 -24.45 -5.30
CA GLY A 160 -14.61 -25.42 -4.69
C GLY A 160 -14.91 -25.72 -3.22
N VAL A 161 -14.15 -26.65 -2.63
CA VAL A 161 -14.29 -27.00 -1.20
C VAL A 161 -13.51 -26.02 -0.35
N GLU A 162 -14.20 -25.37 0.57
CA GLU A 162 -13.60 -24.45 1.54
C GLU A 162 -13.74 -24.98 2.96
N SER A 163 -12.66 -24.83 3.73
CA SER A 163 -12.55 -25.25 5.12
C SER A 163 -11.76 -24.25 5.95
N LEU A 164 -12.11 -24.19 7.23
CA LEU A 164 -11.34 -23.52 8.26
C LEU A 164 -10.43 -24.56 8.91
N GLU A 165 -9.13 -24.30 8.95
CA GLU A 165 -8.14 -25.15 9.59
C GLU A 165 -7.33 -24.36 10.62
N GLU A 166 -6.64 -25.07 11.51
CA GLU A 166 -5.69 -24.48 12.45
C GLU A 166 -4.27 -24.95 12.17
N MET A 167 -3.31 -24.07 12.40
CA MET A 167 -1.89 -24.37 12.33
C MET A 167 -1.15 -23.77 13.51
N VAL A 168 -0.21 -24.54 14.04
CA VAL A 168 0.73 -24.10 15.06
C VAL A 168 2.10 -23.99 14.41
N VAL A 169 2.70 -22.81 14.47
CA VAL A 169 4.03 -22.57 13.94
C VAL A 169 4.98 -22.43 15.13
N PRO A 170 5.90 -23.38 15.33
CA PRO A 170 6.96 -23.22 16.31
C PRO A 170 7.96 -22.20 15.77
N TRP A 171 8.36 -21.28 16.61
CA TRP A 171 9.36 -20.27 16.29
C TRP A 171 10.28 -20.07 17.48
N ARG A 172 11.54 -19.73 17.21
CA ARG A 172 12.49 -19.33 18.24
C ARG A 172 12.66 -17.83 18.13
N PRO A 173 12.36 -17.05 19.18
CA PRO A 173 12.80 -15.67 19.17
C PRO A 173 14.31 -15.68 18.94
N ALA A 174 14.78 -14.87 17.99
CA ALA A 174 16.21 -14.64 17.84
C ALA A 174 16.75 -14.36 19.24
N ARG A 175 17.72 -15.16 19.71
CA ARG A 175 18.35 -14.98 21.03
C ARG A 175 18.63 -13.50 21.17
N ALA A 176 18.10 -12.84 22.19
CA ALA A 176 18.74 -11.64 22.67
C ALA A 176 20.05 -12.14 23.28
N PRO A 177 21.25 -11.75 22.80
CA PRO A 177 22.46 -12.30 23.41
C PRO A 177 22.52 -12.00 24.93
N SER A 178 23.33 -12.78 25.64
CA SER A 178 23.54 -12.68 27.08
C SER A 178 23.83 -11.24 27.53
N ALA A 179 23.35 -10.89 28.72
CA ALA A 179 23.44 -9.54 29.31
C ALA A 179 24.88 -9.10 29.64
N ASP A 180 25.84 -10.03 29.78
CA ASP A 180 27.22 -9.68 30.20
C ASP A 180 28.24 -9.58 29.05
N GLU A 181 27.92 -10.05 27.84
CA GLU A 181 28.82 -9.93 26.67
C GLU A 181 28.25 -9.01 25.57
N GLY A 182 27.03 -8.48 25.78
CA GLY A 182 26.21 -7.90 24.74
C GLY A 182 25.95 -6.39 24.81
N GLU A 183 26.28 -5.70 25.90
CA GLU A 183 25.99 -4.26 26.02
C GLU A 183 26.89 -3.40 25.13
N ALA A 184 28.17 -3.77 24.95
CA ALA A 184 29.07 -3.00 24.10
C ALA A 184 28.73 -3.11 22.60
N GLY A 185 28.23 -4.27 22.13
CA GLY A 185 27.94 -4.50 20.71
C GLY A 185 26.49 -4.27 20.26
N ARG A 186 25.49 -4.43 21.14
CA ARG A 186 24.08 -4.20 20.77
C ARG A 186 23.62 -2.77 20.84
N LEU A 187 24.23 -1.96 21.70
CA LEU A 187 24.05 -0.51 21.62
C LEU A 187 24.48 -0.06 20.23
N ASP A 188 25.58 -0.58 19.72
CA ASP A 188 26.11 -0.26 18.40
C ASP A 188 25.18 -0.70 17.26
N ASP A 189 24.62 -1.92 17.26
CA ASP A 189 23.71 -2.38 16.20
C ASP A 189 22.31 -1.71 16.21
N ARG A 190 21.75 -1.42 17.40
CA ARG A 190 20.45 -0.72 17.51
C ARG A 190 20.61 0.77 17.27
N ASP A 191 21.70 1.37 17.74
CA ASP A 191 22.05 2.73 17.35
C ASP A 191 22.39 2.77 15.87
N ASP A 192 23.04 1.76 15.27
CA ASP A 192 23.33 1.73 13.84
C ASP A 192 22.06 1.61 13.00
N LEU A 193 21.10 0.78 13.40
CA LEU A 193 19.79 0.72 12.71
C LEU A 193 18.98 2.00 12.91
N ARG A 194 18.99 2.62 14.10
CA ARG A 194 18.35 3.92 14.35
C ARG A 194 19.07 5.09 13.67
N ARG A 195 20.40 5.01 13.50
CA ARG A 195 21.22 5.95 12.74
C ARG A 195 21.00 5.79 11.24
N ARG A 196 20.85 4.55 10.75
CA ARG A 196 20.58 4.23 9.34
C ARG A 196 19.13 4.55 8.93
N PHE A 197 18.18 4.34 9.84
CA PHE A 197 16.76 4.58 9.62
C PHE A 197 16.16 5.35 10.81
N PRO A 198 16.40 6.67 10.88
CA PRO A 198 15.79 7.48 11.91
C PRO A 198 14.25 7.40 11.78
N PRO A 199 13.52 7.36 12.92
CA PRO A 199 12.06 7.41 12.89
C PRO A 199 11.62 8.66 12.15
N MET A 200 10.55 8.54 11.34
CA MET A 200 10.06 9.69 10.59
C MET A 200 9.64 10.81 11.55
N PRO A 201 9.94 12.08 11.20
CA PRO A 201 9.53 13.22 11.98
C PRO A 201 8.00 13.29 12.15
N ASP A 202 7.55 13.90 13.25
CA ASP A 202 6.14 14.05 13.59
C ASP A 202 5.32 14.65 12.41
N GLY A 203 4.20 14.01 12.10
CA GLY A 203 3.28 14.37 11.03
C GLY A 203 3.67 13.82 9.65
N LEU A 204 4.96 13.53 9.41
CA LEU A 204 5.41 12.85 8.19
C LEU A 204 5.18 11.34 8.28
N ASP A 205 5.30 10.76 9.47
CA ASP A 205 5.05 9.34 9.75
C ASP A 205 3.64 8.87 9.40
N GLU A 206 2.63 9.70 9.64
CA GLU A 206 1.22 9.36 9.39
C GLU A 206 0.80 9.46 7.92
N ALA A 207 1.40 10.37 7.14
CA ALA A 207 0.91 10.73 5.81
C ALA A 207 1.96 10.67 4.69
N CYS A 208 3.22 10.35 5.00
CA CYS A 208 4.28 10.28 4.02
C CYS A 208 4.93 8.89 3.97
N ARG A 209 5.67 8.68 2.89
CA ARG A 209 6.65 7.60 2.72
C ARG A 209 8.04 8.20 2.62
N ALA A 210 9.01 7.66 3.33
CA ALA A 210 10.40 8.09 3.22
C ALA A 210 11.08 7.38 2.02
N LEU A 211 11.02 7.99 0.83
CA LEU A 211 11.57 7.40 -0.40
C LEU A 211 13.07 7.15 -0.31
N HIS A 212 13.81 8.00 0.41
CA HIS A 212 15.24 7.84 0.64
C HIS A 212 15.54 6.61 1.52
N GLN A 213 14.70 6.32 2.52
CA GLN A 213 14.82 5.10 3.33
C GLN A 213 14.42 3.86 2.52
N GLU A 214 13.33 3.93 1.74
CA GLU A 214 12.91 2.86 0.82
C GLU A 214 14.05 2.49 -0.16
N ALA A 215 14.78 3.48 -0.66
CA ALA A 215 15.89 3.26 -1.58
C ALA A 215 17.09 2.55 -0.94
N THR A 216 17.33 2.73 0.36
CA THR A 216 18.38 2.02 1.12
C THR A 216 18.02 0.55 1.37
N LEU A 217 16.72 0.24 1.52
CA LEU A 217 16.22 -1.09 1.87
C LEU A 217 16.18 -2.07 0.69
N GLY A 218 16.31 -1.60 -0.56
CA GLY A 218 16.40 -2.47 -1.71
C GLY A 218 16.44 -1.72 -3.05
N PRO A 219 16.68 -2.43 -4.17
CA PRO A 219 16.73 -1.84 -5.50
C PRO A 219 15.31 -1.45 -5.95
N GLY A 220 14.82 -0.31 -5.46
CA GLY A 220 13.57 0.28 -5.89
C GLY A 220 13.54 0.62 -7.40
N GLU A 221 12.47 1.27 -7.83
CA GLU A 221 12.39 1.79 -9.20
C GLU A 221 13.41 2.92 -9.38
N ARG A 222 14.43 2.66 -10.21
CA ARG A 222 15.46 3.63 -10.63
C ARG A 222 15.06 4.24 -11.97
N ALA A 223 15.40 5.50 -12.20
CA ALA A 223 15.16 6.15 -13.50
C ALA A 223 16.34 5.90 -14.43
N PHE A 224 16.14 5.02 -15.42
CA PHE A 224 17.16 4.76 -16.44
C PHE A 224 17.15 5.87 -17.50
N GLN A 225 18.34 6.24 -17.98
CA GLN A 225 18.53 7.21 -19.08
C GLN A 225 17.95 8.61 -18.78
N ARG A 226 18.02 9.04 -17.50
CA ARG A 226 17.51 10.34 -17.02
C ARG A 226 18.55 11.16 -16.25
N ASP A 227 19.84 10.84 -16.41
CA ASP A 227 20.93 11.46 -15.63
C ASP A 227 20.95 12.98 -15.73
N ARG A 228 20.69 13.51 -16.93
CA ARG A 228 20.64 14.96 -17.17
C ARG A 228 19.49 15.61 -16.40
N GLU A 229 18.31 15.02 -16.45
CA GLU A 229 17.14 15.54 -15.74
C GLU A 229 17.33 15.46 -14.22
N VAL A 230 17.90 14.37 -13.71
CA VAL A 230 18.21 14.24 -12.28
C VAL A 230 19.24 15.28 -11.85
N GLN A 231 20.26 15.53 -12.67
CA GLN A 231 21.28 16.55 -12.39
C GLN A 231 20.67 17.96 -12.33
N LEU A 232 19.84 18.33 -13.31
CA LEU A 232 19.15 19.62 -13.33
C LEU A 232 18.18 19.78 -12.15
N LEU A 233 17.45 18.71 -11.82
CA LEU A 233 16.55 18.71 -10.67
C LEU A 233 17.32 18.85 -9.34
N THR A 234 18.48 18.19 -9.25
CA THR A 234 19.41 18.32 -8.11
C THR A 234 19.82 19.76 -7.92
N GLU A 235 20.32 20.42 -8.97
CA GLU A 235 20.75 21.82 -8.94
C GLU A 235 19.62 22.76 -8.50
N LEU A 236 18.39 22.53 -8.96
CA LEU A 236 17.22 23.30 -8.55
C LEU A 236 16.88 23.14 -7.07
N LEU A 237 16.97 21.91 -6.54
CA LEU A 237 16.58 21.59 -5.17
C LEU A 237 17.67 21.91 -4.14
N THR A 238 18.94 21.82 -4.54
CA THR A 238 20.09 22.10 -3.68
C THR A 238 20.58 23.55 -3.80
N GLY A 239 19.87 24.38 -4.56
CA GLY A 239 20.15 25.80 -4.69
C GLY A 239 20.00 26.57 -3.36
N PRO A 240 20.39 27.85 -3.35
CA PRO A 240 20.41 28.66 -2.12
C PRO A 240 19.03 28.89 -1.49
N ARG A 241 17.94 28.70 -2.24
CA ARG A 241 16.58 28.84 -1.76
C ARG A 241 15.82 27.56 -2.06
N ARG A 242 15.11 27.01 -1.06
CA ARG A 242 14.28 25.82 -1.26
C ARG A 242 13.20 26.16 -2.28
N ALA A 243 13.14 25.38 -3.35
CA ALA A 243 12.27 25.66 -4.48
C ALA A 243 11.07 24.71 -4.48
N GLY A 244 9.91 25.24 -4.87
CA GLY A 244 8.83 24.43 -5.40
C GLY A 244 9.09 24.15 -6.88
N VAL A 245 9.07 22.89 -7.28
CA VAL A 245 9.25 22.46 -8.67
C VAL A 245 8.06 21.60 -9.08
N MET A 246 7.51 21.89 -10.25
CA MET A 246 6.42 21.15 -10.85
C MET A 246 6.96 20.30 -12.00
N LEU A 247 7.01 18.99 -11.82
CA LEU A 247 7.40 18.03 -12.86
C LEU A 247 6.26 17.94 -13.89
N LEU A 248 6.43 18.63 -15.02
CA LEU A 248 5.40 18.81 -16.03
C LEU A 248 5.63 17.86 -17.21
N GLY A 249 4.71 16.93 -17.44
CA GLY A 249 4.80 16.02 -18.58
C GLY A 249 3.59 15.10 -18.70
N PRO A 250 3.44 14.36 -19.82
CA PRO A 250 2.33 13.43 -19.98
C PRO A 250 2.39 12.29 -18.95
N SER A 251 1.25 11.63 -18.72
CA SER A 251 1.20 10.41 -17.92
C SER A 251 2.12 9.34 -18.53
N GLY A 252 2.85 8.62 -17.70
CA GLY A 252 3.83 7.63 -18.16
C GLY A 252 5.19 8.20 -18.60
N ALA A 253 5.42 9.52 -18.56
CA ALA A 253 6.74 10.10 -18.85
C ALA A 253 7.84 9.71 -17.82
N GLY A 254 7.49 9.05 -16.72
CA GLY A 254 8.47 8.65 -15.69
C GLY A 254 8.76 9.74 -14.66
N LYS A 255 7.79 10.62 -14.37
CA LYS A 255 7.87 11.66 -13.33
C LYS A 255 8.18 11.07 -11.95
N SER A 256 7.38 10.11 -11.48
CA SER A 256 7.63 9.42 -10.20
C SER A 256 8.96 8.67 -10.18
N ALA A 257 9.34 8.05 -11.30
CA ALA A 257 10.62 7.36 -11.42
C ALA A 257 11.80 8.32 -11.25
N LEU A 258 11.73 9.53 -11.83
CA LEU A 258 12.74 10.58 -11.67
C LEU A 258 12.93 10.97 -10.19
N VAL A 259 11.83 11.09 -9.45
CA VAL A 259 11.87 11.41 -8.00
C VAL A 259 12.46 10.27 -7.19
N ARG A 260 12.12 9.02 -7.52
CA ARG A 260 12.73 7.85 -6.86
C ARG A 260 14.22 7.74 -7.15
N GLU A 261 14.67 8.07 -8.36
CA GLU A 261 16.10 8.15 -8.69
C GLU A 261 16.81 9.24 -7.88
N LEU A 262 16.20 10.41 -7.74
CA LEU A 262 16.71 11.48 -6.87
C LEU A 262 16.84 10.99 -5.42
N ALA A 263 15.81 10.31 -4.90
CA ALA A 263 15.82 9.75 -3.55
C ALA A 263 16.90 8.67 -3.36
N ALA A 264 17.13 7.83 -4.38
CA ALA A 264 18.21 6.84 -4.35
C ALA A 264 19.60 7.49 -4.31
N ARG A 265 19.84 8.52 -5.14
CA ARG A 265 21.13 9.26 -5.11
C ARG A 265 21.36 10.02 -3.80
N ALA A 266 20.28 10.53 -3.22
CA ALA A 266 20.31 11.15 -1.90
C ALA A 266 20.62 10.14 -0.79
N ALA A 267 20.04 8.93 -0.85
CA ALA A 267 20.32 7.82 0.06
C ALA A 267 21.77 7.31 -0.05
N GLU A 268 22.34 7.31 -1.25
CA GLU A 268 23.75 7.03 -1.50
C GLU A 268 24.68 8.17 -1.00
N ALA A 269 24.10 9.27 -0.47
CA ALA A 269 24.78 10.44 0.10
C ALA A 269 25.85 11.05 -0.83
N THR A 270 25.57 11.06 -2.14
CA THR A 270 26.54 11.54 -3.13
C THR A 270 26.37 13.02 -3.44
N GLY A 271 27.50 13.75 -3.47
CA GLY A 271 27.57 15.13 -3.98
C GLY A 271 26.59 16.10 -3.31
N PRO A 272 25.92 16.99 -4.07
CA PRO A 272 24.99 17.99 -3.53
C PRO A 272 23.75 17.42 -2.82
N LEU A 273 23.43 16.14 -3.05
CA LEU A 273 22.26 15.46 -2.47
C LEU A 273 22.54 14.86 -1.09
N ALA A 274 23.78 14.90 -0.62
CA ALA A 274 24.14 14.41 0.71
C ALA A 274 23.26 15.05 1.80
N GLY A 275 22.66 14.21 2.65
CA GLY A 275 21.77 14.63 3.72
C GLY A 275 20.41 15.17 3.26
N LEU A 276 20.05 15.02 1.98
CA LEU A 276 18.71 15.35 1.49
C LEU A 276 17.74 14.20 1.79
N GLU A 277 16.68 14.49 2.52
CA GLU A 277 15.61 13.52 2.78
C GLU A 277 14.44 13.73 1.81
N VAL A 278 13.98 12.65 1.17
CA VAL A 278 12.84 12.71 0.24
C VAL A 278 11.64 12.00 0.85
N TYR A 279 10.54 12.74 1.01
CA TYR A 279 9.27 12.26 1.56
C TYR A 279 8.18 12.34 0.49
N SER A 280 7.44 11.27 0.24
CA SER A 280 6.34 11.23 -0.74
C SER A 280 4.99 11.18 -0.06
N THR A 281 4.05 12.00 -0.51
CA THR A 281 2.67 12.02 -0.03
C THR A 281 1.68 12.17 -1.18
N SER A 282 0.40 12.02 -0.87
CA SER A 282 -0.71 12.29 -1.77
C SER A 282 -1.83 12.99 -0.99
N GLY A 283 -2.75 13.66 -1.68
CA GLY A 283 -3.88 14.29 -1.03
C GLY A 283 -4.71 13.28 -0.22
N ALA A 284 -4.92 12.08 -0.77
CA ALA A 284 -5.61 10.99 -0.09
C ALA A 284 -4.90 10.54 1.20
N ARG A 285 -3.55 10.47 1.22
CA ARG A 285 -2.79 10.12 2.44
C ARG A 285 -2.94 11.17 3.53
N ILE A 286 -2.94 12.45 3.16
CA ILE A 286 -3.07 13.54 4.14
C ILE A 286 -4.43 13.50 4.83
N VAL A 287 -5.51 13.21 4.08
CA VAL A 287 -6.87 13.13 4.64
C VAL A 287 -7.24 11.75 5.19
N ALA A 288 -6.38 10.74 5.04
CA ALA A 288 -6.65 9.39 5.51
C ALA A 288 -6.88 9.36 7.03
N GLY A 289 -7.97 8.72 7.46
CA GLY A 289 -8.33 8.57 8.87
C GLY A 289 -8.95 9.81 9.51
N MET A 290 -9.08 10.93 8.78
CA MET A 290 -9.68 12.15 9.31
C MET A 290 -11.20 12.07 9.31
N ARG A 291 -11.81 12.38 10.45
CA ARG A 291 -13.27 12.35 10.66
C ARG A 291 -13.85 13.73 10.95
N TYR A 292 -13.02 14.64 11.46
CA TYR A 292 -13.46 15.96 11.91
C TYR A 292 -12.89 17.07 11.01
N LEU A 293 -13.67 18.15 10.89
CA LEU A 293 -13.25 19.36 10.19
C LEU A 293 -12.06 20.00 10.93
N GLY A 294 -10.97 20.32 10.24
CA GLY A 294 -9.78 20.89 10.87
C GLY A 294 -8.59 19.93 11.00
N GLU A 295 -8.83 18.61 10.98
CA GLU A 295 -7.77 17.63 11.27
C GLU A 295 -6.71 17.59 10.18
N TRP A 296 -7.13 17.63 8.91
CA TRP A 296 -6.19 17.63 7.79
C TRP A 296 -5.32 18.89 7.79
N GLN A 297 -5.85 20.04 8.20
CA GLN A 297 -5.08 21.28 8.34
C GLN A 297 -4.01 21.12 9.41
N ALA A 298 -4.39 20.63 10.60
CA ALA A 298 -3.46 20.42 11.70
C ALA A 298 -2.35 19.41 11.34
N ARG A 299 -2.67 18.37 10.56
CA ARG A 299 -1.68 17.42 10.04
C ARG A 299 -0.74 18.08 9.04
N LEU A 300 -1.27 18.82 8.06
CA LEU A 300 -0.44 19.52 7.07
C LEU A 300 0.49 20.54 7.73
N GLU A 301 0.01 21.26 8.76
CA GLU A 301 0.85 22.15 9.55
C GLU A 301 1.97 21.42 10.30
N ARG A 302 1.68 20.26 10.91
CA ARG A 302 2.72 19.41 11.54
C ARG A 302 3.77 18.99 10.52
N MET A 303 3.34 18.48 9.37
CA MET A 303 4.23 18.10 8.27
C MET A 303 5.14 19.27 7.85
N LEU A 304 4.57 20.46 7.64
CA LEU A 304 5.32 21.65 7.25
C LEU A 304 6.32 22.08 8.34
N ARG A 305 5.97 21.98 9.64
CA ARG A 305 6.91 22.26 10.72
C ARG A 305 8.11 21.32 10.65
N SER A 306 7.88 20.02 10.50
CA SER A 306 8.93 19.01 10.38
C SER A 306 9.83 19.26 9.17
N LEU A 307 9.24 19.54 8.00
CA LEU A 307 9.99 19.82 6.76
C LEU A 307 10.88 21.07 6.86
N ARG A 308 10.48 22.09 7.62
CA ARG A 308 11.28 23.30 7.85
C ARG A 308 12.55 23.04 8.64
N MET A 309 12.51 22.11 9.58
CA MET A 309 13.61 21.84 10.51
C MET A 309 14.76 21.01 9.91
N GLN A 310 14.56 20.45 8.71
CA GLN A 310 15.50 19.51 8.10
C GLN A 310 15.70 19.79 6.62
N ARG A 311 16.77 19.23 6.03
CA ARG A 311 17.06 19.33 4.59
C ARG A 311 16.21 18.29 3.85
N ALA A 312 14.93 18.62 3.63
CA ALA A 312 13.98 17.70 3.03
C ALA A 312 13.25 18.27 1.82
N VAL A 313 12.81 17.34 0.96
CA VAL A 313 11.93 17.58 -0.18
C VAL A 313 10.63 16.81 0.04
N LEU A 314 9.51 17.53 -0.04
CA LEU A 314 8.19 16.92 -0.06
C LEU A 314 7.77 16.67 -1.51
N HIS A 315 7.61 15.40 -1.86
CA HIS A 315 7.06 14.96 -3.13
C HIS A 315 5.54 14.77 -3.02
N ILE A 316 4.79 15.36 -3.95
CA ILE A 316 3.34 15.23 -4.11
C ILE A 316 3.08 14.53 -5.45
N GLU A 317 2.50 13.33 -5.36
CA GLU A 317 2.35 12.40 -6.50
C GLU A 317 1.41 12.91 -7.61
N SER A 318 0.50 13.82 -7.28
CA SER A 318 -0.41 14.40 -8.26
C SER A 318 -0.90 15.77 -7.81
N LEU A 319 -0.68 16.79 -8.65
CA LEU A 319 -1.21 18.14 -8.43
C LEU A 319 -2.73 18.12 -8.32
N SER A 320 -3.42 17.39 -9.19
CA SER A 320 -4.88 17.41 -9.24
C SER A 320 -5.50 16.71 -8.04
N GLU A 321 -4.95 15.55 -7.66
CA GLU A 321 -5.38 14.86 -6.44
C GLU A 321 -5.16 15.76 -5.23
N PHE A 322 -4.00 16.40 -5.12
CA PHE A 322 -3.69 17.29 -4.01
C PHE A 322 -4.69 18.45 -3.92
N LEU A 323 -4.99 19.12 -5.02
CA LEU A 323 -5.94 20.24 -5.04
C LEU A 323 -7.38 19.79 -4.75
N SER A 324 -7.79 18.57 -5.13
CA SER A 324 -9.16 18.10 -4.96
C SER A 324 -9.41 17.35 -3.65
N SER A 325 -8.37 16.87 -2.97
CA SER A 325 -8.53 15.98 -1.80
C SER A 325 -9.02 16.71 -0.56
N PHE A 326 -8.83 18.02 -0.48
CA PHE A 326 -9.17 18.79 0.70
C PHE A 326 -10.59 19.35 0.60
N PRO A 327 -11.44 19.11 1.63
CA PRO A 327 -12.74 19.76 1.69
C PRO A 327 -12.54 21.26 1.78
N TYR A 328 -13.24 22.00 0.92
CA TYR A 328 -13.26 23.45 0.97
C TYR A 328 -13.89 23.91 2.29
N SER A 329 -13.08 24.46 3.20
CA SER A 329 -13.52 24.93 4.51
C SER A 329 -12.97 26.33 4.75
N ALA A 330 -13.86 27.28 5.06
CA ALA A 330 -13.51 28.66 5.37
C ALA A 330 -12.66 29.41 4.32
N GLY A 331 -12.74 29.01 3.04
CA GLY A 331 -12.01 29.69 1.96
C GLY A 331 -10.55 29.29 1.80
N LEU A 332 -10.07 28.28 2.53
CA LEU A 332 -8.70 27.78 2.48
C LEU A 332 -8.69 26.29 2.11
N ASP A 333 -7.91 25.97 1.08
CA ASP A 333 -7.62 24.61 0.60
C ASP A 333 -6.16 24.22 0.90
N GLY A 334 -5.74 23.02 0.51
CA GLY A 334 -4.36 22.57 0.71
C GLY A 334 -3.30 23.43 0.01
N ALA A 335 -3.64 24.07 -1.12
CA ALA A 335 -2.74 24.99 -1.81
C ALA A 335 -2.56 26.30 -1.06
N GLY A 336 -3.60 26.80 -0.38
CA GLY A 336 -3.54 27.95 0.52
C GLY A 336 -2.58 27.74 1.69
N TYR A 337 -2.46 26.51 2.20
CA TYR A 337 -1.51 26.18 3.28
C TYR A 337 -0.09 25.97 2.77
N LEU A 338 0.07 25.30 1.63
CA LEU A 338 1.39 24.93 1.12
C LEU A 338 2.08 26.09 0.36
N GLY A 339 1.32 26.87 -0.39
CA GLY A 339 1.82 27.96 -1.24
C GLY A 339 2.70 28.97 -0.51
N PRO A 340 2.29 29.54 0.64
CA PRO A 340 3.11 30.48 1.39
C PRO A 340 4.48 29.91 1.80
N ALA A 341 4.53 28.64 2.21
CA ALA A 341 5.75 27.97 2.65
C ALA A 341 6.71 27.69 1.47
N ILE A 342 6.17 27.45 0.27
CA ILE A 342 6.95 27.35 -0.96
C ILE A 342 7.48 28.72 -1.38
N ALA A 343 6.62 29.75 -1.37
CA ALA A 343 6.96 31.10 -1.80
C ALA A 343 8.02 31.76 -0.91
N SER A 344 7.98 31.51 0.40
CA SER A 344 9.04 31.95 1.34
C SER A 344 10.36 31.23 1.08
N GLY A 345 10.30 29.99 0.59
CA GLY A 345 11.45 29.11 0.43
C GLY A 345 11.80 28.35 1.71
N ASP A 346 10.81 28.14 2.59
CA ASP A 346 10.99 27.39 3.84
C ASP A 346 10.92 25.87 3.62
N VAL A 347 10.25 25.43 2.56
CA VAL A 347 10.11 24.01 2.19
C VAL A 347 10.40 23.81 0.71
N ALA A 348 11.11 22.71 0.39
CA ALA A 348 11.29 22.28 -0.98
C ALA A 348 10.18 21.28 -1.33
N VAL A 349 9.57 21.45 -2.50
CA VAL A 349 8.43 20.62 -2.92
C VAL A 349 8.61 20.19 -4.37
N LEU A 350 8.35 18.92 -4.65
CA LEU A 350 8.21 18.37 -5.98
C LEU A 350 6.75 17.98 -6.20
N ILE A 351 6.12 18.45 -7.27
CA ILE A 351 4.73 18.09 -7.58
C ILE A 351 4.65 17.56 -9.00
N GLU A 352 4.06 16.39 -9.19
CA GLU A 352 3.81 15.88 -10.53
C GLU A 352 2.54 16.49 -11.14
N ALA A 353 2.64 16.93 -12.39
CA ALA A 353 1.50 17.49 -13.11
C ALA A 353 1.52 17.10 -14.60
N THR A 354 0.33 16.97 -15.17
CA THR A 354 0.10 16.98 -16.61
C THR A 354 -0.28 18.39 -17.07
N ALA A 355 -0.25 18.63 -18.39
CA ALA A 355 -0.70 19.90 -18.96
C ALA A 355 -2.17 20.19 -18.60
N GLU A 356 -3.02 19.17 -18.57
CA GLU A 356 -4.43 19.29 -18.17
C GLU A 356 -4.58 19.70 -16.70
N ASP A 357 -3.75 19.14 -15.82
CA ASP A 357 -3.74 19.52 -14.40
C ASP A 357 -3.39 21.00 -14.22
N VAL A 358 -2.37 21.47 -14.96
CA VAL A 358 -1.96 22.88 -14.95
C VAL A 358 -3.08 23.78 -15.47
N SER A 359 -3.67 23.48 -16.63
CA SER A 359 -4.76 24.30 -17.19
C SER A 359 -5.98 24.39 -16.27
N ARG A 360 -6.29 23.33 -15.51
CA ARG A 360 -7.36 23.37 -14.50
C ARG A 360 -6.95 24.17 -13.27
N ALA A 361 -5.71 24.01 -12.81
CA ALA A 361 -5.16 24.74 -11.68
C ALA A 361 -4.99 26.24 -11.96
N GLU A 362 -4.71 26.67 -13.20
CA GLU A 362 -4.65 28.09 -13.57
C GLU A 362 -5.99 28.81 -13.36
N ARG A 363 -7.12 28.12 -13.53
CA ARG A 363 -8.45 28.70 -13.34
C ARG A 363 -8.88 28.81 -11.89
N THR A 364 -8.28 28.00 -11.02
CA THR A 364 -8.77 27.77 -9.64
C THR A 364 -7.75 28.17 -8.58
N HIS A 365 -6.45 27.99 -8.85
CA HIS A 365 -5.33 28.14 -7.91
C HIS A 365 -4.10 28.80 -8.59
N ALA A 366 -4.31 29.87 -9.37
CA ALA A 366 -3.25 30.54 -10.13
C ALA A 366 -2.08 31.03 -9.25
N SER A 367 -2.38 31.56 -8.06
CA SER A 367 -1.37 32.05 -7.11
C SER A 367 -0.46 30.92 -6.62
N PHE A 368 -1.01 29.74 -6.39
CA PHE A 368 -0.22 28.56 -5.99
C PHE A 368 0.72 28.12 -7.11
N LEU A 369 0.25 28.07 -8.35
CA LEU A 369 1.10 27.72 -9.50
C LEU A 369 2.28 28.67 -9.68
N GLN A 370 2.11 29.97 -9.40
CA GLN A 370 3.20 30.95 -9.47
C GLN A 370 4.32 30.68 -8.45
N THR A 371 4.06 29.90 -7.40
CA THR A 371 5.09 29.48 -6.43
C THR A 371 5.94 28.32 -6.94
N LEU A 372 5.48 27.61 -7.98
CA LEU A 372 6.13 26.42 -8.53
C LEU A 372 6.90 26.76 -9.81
N ARG A 373 8.13 26.27 -9.90
CA ARG A 373 8.94 26.36 -11.13
C ARG A 373 8.60 25.17 -12.03
N PRO A 374 8.20 25.39 -13.30
CA PRO A 374 7.94 24.29 -14.21
C PRO A 374 9.25 23.58 -14.58
N PHE A 375 9.24 22.25 -14.48
CA PHE A 375 10.32 21.37 -14.92
C PHE A 375 9.74 20.41 -15.97
N PRO A 376 9.90 20.72 -17.27
CA PRO A 376 9.34 19.91 -18.34
C PRO A 376 10.05 18.56 -18.42
N LEU A 377 9.28 17.48 -18.43
CA LEU A 377 9.74 16.11 -18.58
C LEU A 377 9.05 15.45 -19.77
N ALA A 378 9.76 15.37 -20.90
CA ALA A 378 9.28 14.66 -22.08
C ALA A 378 9.40 13.13 -21.90
N PRO A 379 8.59 12.32 -22.60
CA PRO A 379 8.81 10.88 -22.70
C PRO A 379 10.23 10.53 -23.17
N LEU A 380 10.72 9.35 -22.79
CA LEU A 380 12.03 8.89 -23.27
C LEU A 380 11.99 8.68 -24.79
N PRO A 381 13.03 9.10 -25.53
CA PRO A 381 13.13 8.77 -26.94
C PRO A 381 13.29 7.26 -27.12
N ARG A 382 12.78 6.72 -28.23
CA ARG A 382 12.73 5.28 -28.52
C ARG A 382 14.04 4.52 -28.23
N PRO A 383 15.25 5.00 -28.61
CA PRO A 383 16.50 4.31 -28.27
C PRO A 383 16.77 4.22 -26.75
N ALA A 384 16.46 5.28 -26.00
CA ALA A 384 16.62 5.30 -24.55
C ALA A 384 15.54 4.45 -23.85
N ALA A 385 14.30 4.49 -24.35
CA ALA A 385 13.21 3.66 -23.88
C ALA A 385 13.52 2.17 -24.05
N TRP A 386 14.14 1.79 -25.19
CA TRP A 386 14.63 0.42 -25.42
C TRP A 386 15.64 -0.03 -24.37
N LEU A 387 16.66 0.79 -24.08
CA LEU A 387 17.66 0.47 -23.07
C LEU A 387 17.04 0.35 -21.67
N ALA A 388 16.11 1.24 -21.33
CA ALA A 388 15.37 1.20 -20.07
C ALA A 388 14.53 -0.08 -19.97
N LEU A 389 13.78 -0.43 -21.03
CA LEU A 389 12.95 -1.63 -21.09
C LEU A 389 13.80 -2.89 -20.94
N ARG A 390 14.95 -2.96 -21.63
CA ARG A 390 15.87 -4.10 -21.54
C ARG A 390 16.42 -4.28 -20.12
N SER A 391 16.76 -3.19 -19.44
CA SER A 391 17.20 -3.22 -18.04
C SER A 391 16.11 -3.75 -17.10
N VAL A 392 14.88 -3.23 -17.24
CA VAL A 392 13.73 -3.69 -16.46
C VAL A 392 13.41 -5.16 -16.74
N ALA A 393 13.44 -5.57 -18.01
CA ALA A 393 13.22 -6.95 -18.42
C ALA A 393 14.25 -7.91 -17.83
N GLN A 394 15.53 -7.53 -17.78
CA GLN A 394 16.57 -8.33 -17.13
C GLN A 394 16.32 -8.49 -15.62
N ARG A 395 15.93 -7.41 -14.94
CA ARG A 395 15.59 -7.46 -13.50
C ARG A 395 14.37 -8.33 -13.25
N LEU A 396 13.31 -8.15 -14.04
CA LEU A 396 12.08 -8.93 -13.95
C LEU A 396 12.34 -10.43 -14.21
N GLY A 397 13.11 -10.72 -15.26
CA GLY A 397 13.52 -12.09 -15.59
C GLY A 397 14.27 -12.78 -14.46
N ARG A 398 15.17 -12.08 -13.77
CA ARG A 398 15.85 -12.61 -12.58
C ARG A 398 14.89 -12.89 -11.42
N SER A 399 13.96 -11.96 -11.13
CA SER A 399 13.01 -12.14 -10.02
C SER A 399 11.98 -13.23 -10.27
N GLN A 400 11.64 -13.50 -11.53
CA GLN A 400 10.61 -14.47 -11.92
C GLN A 400 11.21 -15.77 -12.48
N HIS A 401 12.54 -15.89 -12.54
CA HIS A 401 13.25 -17.00 -13.17
C HIS A 401 12.85 -17.24 -14.64
N LEU A 402 12.63 -16.16 -15.40
CA LEU A 402 12.25 -16.18 -16.81
C LEU A 402 13.30 -15.47 -17.68
N ARG A 403 13.40 -15.86 -18.95
CA ARG A 403 14.18 -15.15 -19.96
C ARG A 403 13.21 -14.45 -20.92
N LEU A 404 13.32 -13.13 -21.01
CA LEU A 404 12.55 -12.32 -21.96
C LEU A 404 13.41 -12.08 -23.20
N ASP A 405 12.95 -12.53 -24.37
CA ASP A 405 13.66 -12.36 -25.63
C ASP A 405 13.56 -10.92 -26.16
N ASP A 406 14.63 -10.44 -26.80
CA ASP A 406 14.68 -9.09 -27.37
C ASP A 406 13.56 -8.86 -28.41
N SER A 407 13.15 -9.90 -29.14
CA SER A 407 12.02 -9.83 -30.08
C SER A 407 10.69 -9.52 -29.39
N ALA A 408 10.45 -10.10 -28.20
CA ALA A 408 9.26 -9.83 -27.41
C ALA A 408 9.27 -8.40 -26.85
N LEU A 409 10.45 -7.89 -26.46
CA LEU A 409 10.61 -6.50 -26.00
C LEU A 409 10.36 -5.50 -27.14
N HIS A 410 10.85 -5.79 -28.35
CA HIS A 410 10.58 -4.95 -29.52
C HIS A 410 9.09 -4.92 -29.85
N ALA A 411 8.42 -6.08 -29.86
CA ALA A 411 6.98 -6.16 -30.06
C ALA A 411 6.20 -5.38 -28.99
N ALA A 412 6.63 -5.46 -27.72
CA ALA A 412 5.99 -4.71 -26.63
C ALA A 412 6.11 -3.18 -26.83
N MET A 413 7.27 -2.68 -27.29
CA MET A 413 7.45 -1.27 -27.63
C MET A 413 6.56 -0.82 -28.79
N ASP A 414 6.51 -1.62 -29.87
CA ASP A 414 5.69 -1.30 -31.04
C ASP A 414 4.19 -1.28 -30.71
N LEU A 415 3.75 -2.08 -29.73
CA LEU A 415 2.37 -2.09 -29.27
C LEU A 415 2.02 -0.91 -28.34
N THR A 416 3.00 -0.32 -27.65
CA THR A 416 2.77 0.81 -26.74
C THR A 416 2.85 2.18 -27.41
N GLU A 417 3.48 2.27 -28.59
CA GLU A 417 3.51 3.48 -29.42
C GLU A 417 2.29 3.63 -30.36
N ARG A 418 1.47 2.58 -30.49
CA ARG A 418 0.19 2.61 -31.22
C ARG A 418 -0.92 3.16 -30.35
#